data_AF-A0A8T3D5T8-F1
#
_entry.id   AF-A0A8T3D5T8-F1
#
_cell.length_a   1.000
_cell.length_b   1.000
_cell.length_c   1.000
_cell.angle_alpha   90.00
_cell.angle_beta   90.00
_cell.angle_gamma   90.00
#
_symmetry.space_group_name_H-M   'P 1'
#
loop_
_entity.id
_entity.type
_entity.pdbx_description
1 polymer ?
#
loop_
_entity_poly.entity_id
_entity_poly.type
_entity_poly.pdbx_seq_one_letter_code
_entity_poly.pdbx_strand_id
1 'polypeptide(L)'
;MTSQLPASLSYFRHGMIGATGWSSCHSSLWPRLLWIIWVWISPGSSAHQGTQPHSIKIEGDITLGGLFPVHSKGPPGIPCGEIKKEKGIHRMEAMLYALDQINSDPDLLPNITLGARILDTCSRDTYALEQSLTFVQALIQKDTSDVRCSNGEPPIIRKPERVVGVIGASASSVSIMVANVLRLFEIPQISYASTAPELSDNNRYDFFSRVVPPDSYQAQAMVDIVKAMGWNYVSTLASEGNYGESGVDAFIQISREAGGLCIAQSLKIPREPKPGEFDKIIKRLMETSNARGVIIFANEDDIIRVLEAAKKANLTGHFLFVGSDSWGAKSSPILDQEDVAEGAVTILPKRASIEGFDQYFTTRSLENNRRNIWFAEFWEDDFRCKLTRPGIKLDSEKKKCTGEERISRDSQYEQEGKVQFVIDAVYAMAHALHSMHLDLCPGSMGVCEKMDPWRADSCSTTSAPSTSTAAREPGSFSMRTETLQDATTSSSTSCPIPPPQATGSSANGPTTYDSM
;
A
#
# COMPACT_ATOMS: atom_id res chain seq x y z
N MET A 1 15.20 43.95 -32.41
CA MET A 1 16.02 45.15 -32.20
C MET A 1 16.75 44.97 -30.87
N THR A 2 17.93 44.35 -30.82
CA THR A 2 19.30 44.96 -30.96
C THR A 2 19.44 46.20 -30.08
N SER A 3 20.30 46.25 -29.05
CA SER A 3 21.78 46.34 -29.07
C SER A 3 22.29 46.48 -27.61
N GLN A 4 23.53 46.28 -27.15
CA GLN A 4 24.83 45.81 -27.63
C GLN A 4 25.75 45.70 -26.38
N LEU A 5 26.74 44.79 -26.48
CA LEU A 5 27.98 44.58 -25.70
C LEU A 5 28.96 45.80 -25.75
N PRO A 6 30.12 45.89 -25.02
CA PRO A 6 31.28 44.95 -25.00
C PRO A 6 32.03 44.76 -23.63
N ALA A 7 32.66 43.61 -23.35
CA ALA A 7 34.05 43.12 -23.63
C ALA A 7 35.17 43.87 -22.84
N SER A 8 35.83 43.27 -21.83
CA SER A 8 36.98 42.33 -21.84
C SER A 8 38.36 43.01 -21.78
N LEU A 9 39.24 42.59 -20.87
CA LEU A 9 40.70 42.62 -21.06
C LEU A 9 41.42 41.69 -20.06
N SER A 10 42.03 40.65 -20.60
CA SER A 10 43.11 39.82 -20.06
C SER A 10 44.47 40.39 -20.49
N TYR A 11 45.56 40.12 -19.78
CA TYR A 11 46.90 39.70 -20.27
C TYR A 11 47.97 39.94 -19.19
N PHE A 12 48.71 38.90 -18.78
CA PHE A 12 50.12 38.72 -19.16
C PHE A 12 50.67 37.37 -18.65
N ARG A 13 51.32 36.66 -19.55
CA ARG A 13 52.08 35.40 -19.40
C ARG A 13 53.43 35.65 -20.08
N HIS A 14 54.49 34.95 -19.66
CA HIS A 14 55.75 34.53 -20.35
C HIS A 14 56.89 34.46 -19.30
N GLY A 15 57.80 33.49 -19.27
CA GLY A 15 58.06 32.33 -20.13
C GLY A 15 59.28 31.50 -19.64
N MET A 16 59.41 30.29 -20.22
CA MET A 16 60.60 29.45 -20.57
C MET A 16 61.79 29.30 -19.57
N ILE A 17 62.40 28.13 -19.38
CA ILE A 17 63.40 27.45 -20.26
C ILE A 17 63.59 25.98 -19.79
N GLY A 18 63.97 25.07 -20.71
CA GLY A 18 64.14 23.63 -20.48
C GLY A 18 65.56 23.09 -20.22
N ALA A 19 65.58 21.81 -19.81
CA ALA A 19 66.53 20.70 -19.94
C ALA A 19 68.08 20.91 -19.92
N THR A 20 68.78 20.19 -19.02
CA THR A 20 69.84 19.18 -19.32
C THR A 20 70.49 18.59 -18.04
N GLY A 21 70.86 17.29 -18.06
CA GLY A 21 72.14 16.82 -17.48
C GLY A 21 72.14 15.94 -16.20
N TRP A 22 72.72 14.74 -16.32
CA TRP A 22 72.89 13.65 -15.33
C TRP A 22 73.82 13.91 -14.12
N SER A 23 73.59 13.24 -12.97
CA SER A 23 74.47 12.18 -12.39
C SER A 23 74.05 11.70 -10.98
N SER A 24 73.85 10.38 -10.89
CA SER A 24 74.13 9.37 -9.85
C SER A 24 74.04 9.60 -8.31
N CYS A 25 73.32 8.64 -7.69
CA CYS A 25 73.70 7.76 -6.56
C CYS A 25 73.12 7.95 -5.13
N HIS A 26 72.75 6.79 -4.57
CA HIS A 26 72.39 6.41 -3.18
C HIS A 26 71.02 6.82 -2.62
N SER A 27 69.99 5.98 -2.70
CA SER A 27 69.70 4.73 -1.95
C SER A 27 69.19 4.95 -0.51
N SER A 28 67.87 4.83 -0.39
CA SER A 28 67.10 4.17 0.69
C SER A 28 67.40 4.55 2.15
N LEU A 29 66.42 5.18 2.81
CA LEU A 29 65.79 4.64 4.05
C LEU A 29 64.70 5.55 4.63
N TRP A 30 63.81 6.14 3.82
CA TRP A 30 62.55 6.72 4.31
C TRP A 30 61.35 6.02 3.66
N PRO A 31 60.96 4.84 4.16
CA PRO A 31 59.54 4.57 4.33
C PRO A 31 59.28 3.74 5.59
N ARG A 32 59.39 4.35 6.77
CA ARG A 32 58.78 3.82 8.00
C ARG A 32 57.72 4.74 8.61
N LEU A 33 57.49 5.92 8.02
CA LEU A 33 56.45 6.85 8.49
C LEU A 33 55.16 6.84 7.68
N LEU A 34 55.14 6.28 6.45
CA LEU A 34 53.91 6.20 5.63
C LEU A 34 53.05 4.97 5.94
N TRP A 35 53.53 4.03 6.75
CA TRP A 35 52.77 2.85 7.18
C TRP A 35 51.90 3.09 8.43
N ILE A 36 52.09 4.20 9.13
CA ILE A 36 51.31 4.53 10.34
C ILE A 36 50.07 5.39 10.01
N ILE A 37 50.04 6.05 8.84
CA ILE A 37 48.90 6.86 8.39
C ILE A 37 47.90 6.03 7.54
N TRP A 38 48.28 4.84 7.08
CA TRP A 38 47.38 3.92 6.36
C TRP A 38 46.60 2.93 7.27
N VAL A 39 46.81 2.96 8.58
CA VAL A 39 46.14 2.06 9.55
C VAL A 39 44.99 2.75 10.32
N TRP A 40 44.74 4.04 10.09
CA TRP A 40 43.68 4.82 10.77
C TRP A 40 42.60 5.40 9.86
N ILE A 41 42.46 4.88 8.65
CA ILE A 41 41.25 5.06 7.82
C ILE A 41 40.82 3.68 7.36
N SER A 42 40.27 2.90 8.29
CA SER A 42 39.41 1.78 7.92
C SER A 42 38.09 2.40 7.45
N PRO A 43 37.64 2.18 6.20
CA PRO A 43 36.22 2.32 5.90
C PRO A 43 35.54 1.31 6.83
N GLY A 44 34.73 1.82 7.75
CA GLY A 44 33.84 0.97 8.54
C GLY A 44 33.19 -0.01 7.60
N SER A 45 33.39 -1.30 7.89
CA SER A 45 32.89 -2.40 7.09
C SER A 45 31.44 -2.13 6.77
N SER A 46 31.16 -1.78 5.51
CA SER A 46 29.82 -1.88 4.97
C SER A 46 29.50 -3.35 5.10
N ALA A 47 28.77 -3.70 6.15
CA ALA A 47 28.14 -4.99 6.25
C ALA A 47 27.35 -5.11 4.95
N HIS A 48 27.78 -6.03 4.10
CA HIS A 48 26.95 -6.49 3.00
C HIS A 48 25.59 -6.78 3.61
N GLN A 49 24.60 -5.91 3.34
CA GLN A 49 23.21 -6.23 3.49
C GLN A 49 23.02 -7.48 2.66
N GLY A 50 22.98 -8.63 3.34
CA GLY A 50 22.60 -9.88 2.70
C GLY A 50 21.29 -9.59 1.98
N THR A 51 21.24 -9.94 0.70
CA THR A 51 20.04 -9.94 -0.12
C THR A 51 19.04 -10.88 0.52
N GLN A 52 18.36 -10.38 1.56
CA GLN A 52 17.20 -11.03 2.16
C GLN A 52 16.18 -11.16 1.02
N PRO A 53 15.56 -12.33 0.83
CA PRO A 53 14.48 -12.44 -0.16
C PRO A 53 13.43 -11.37 0.15
N HIS A 54 13.15 -10.46 -0.78
CA HIS A 54 12.23 -9.33 -0.54
C HIS A 54 10.74 -9.72 -0.56
N SER A 55 10.45 -11.02 -0.55
CA SER A 55 9.10 -11.54 -0.74
C SER A 55 8.92 -12.94 -0.15
N ILE A 56 7.76 -13.22 0.43
CA ILE A 56 7.32 -14.59 0.71
C ILE A 56 6.75 -15.17 -0.59
N LYS A 57 7.06 -16.45 -0.86
CA LYS A 57 6.51 -17.21 -1.99
C LYS A 57 5.95 -18.53 -1.47
N ILE A 58 4.69 -18.79 -1.79
CA ILE A 58 3.96 -20.01 -1.51
C ILE A 58 3.51 -20.57 -2.85
N GLU A 59 3.92 -21.79 -3.16
CA GLU A 59 3.55 -22.44 -4.41
C GLU A 59 2.06 -22.82 -4.41
N GLY A 60 1.44 -22.76 -5.58
CA GLY A 60 0.08 -23.20 -5.84
C GLY A 60 -0.23 -23.15 -7.34
N ASP A 61 -1.36 -23.71 -7.73
CA ASP A 61 -1.85 -23.68 -9.12
C ASP A 61 -2.20 -22.25 -9.56
N ILE A 62 -2.66 -21.42 -8.62
CA ILE A 62 -3.00 -20.01 -8.83
C ILE A 62 -2.32 -19.15 -7.75
N THR A 63 -1.48 -18.20 -8.15
CA THR A 63 -0.78 -17.31 -7.20
C THR A 63 -1.53 -15.99 -7.00
N LEU A 64 -1.81 -15.65 -5.73
CA LEU A 64 -2.29 -14.34 -5.31
C LEU A 64 -1.14 -13.42 -4.86
N GLY A 65 -1.17 -12.16 -5.24
CA GLY A 65 -0.27 -11.14 -4.72
C GLY A 65 -0.74 -10.66 -3.34
N GLY A 66 0.19 -10.36 -2.44
CA GLY A 66 -0.12 -9.77 -1.13
C GLY A 66 0.71 -8.52 -0.88
N LEU A 67 0.08 -7.45 -0.41
CA LEU A 67 0.75 -6.19 -0.03
C LEU A 67 0.44 -5.85 1.42
N PHE A 68 1.45 -5.95 2.28
CA PHE A 68 1.32 -5.68 3.72
C PHE A 68 2.36 -4.65 4.19
N PRO A 69 2.03 -3.79 5.16
CA PRO A 69 3.00 -2.89 5.78
C PRO A 69 3.76 -3.63 6.88
N VAL A 70 4.62 -4.57 6.49
CA VAL A 70 5.42 -5.37 7.43
C VAL A 70 6.35 -4.46 8.22
N HIS A 71 6.93 -3.45 7.57
CA HIS A 71 7.73 -2.43 8.24
C HIS A 71 7.09 -1.03 8.21
N SER A 72 7.47 -0.22 9.18
CA SER A 72 7.27 1.23 9.20
C SER A 72 8.07 1.93 8.09
N LYS A 73 7.77 3.21 7.87
CA LYS A 73 8.54 4.05 6.95
C LYS A 73 9.93 4.28 7.53
N GLY A 74 10.97 3.92 6.77
CA GLY A 74 12.36 4.18 7.17
C GLY A 74 12.75 5.67 7.09
N PRO A 75 13.83 6.08 7.79
CA PRO A 75 14.39 7.43 7.66
C PRO A 75 14.89 7.73 6.24
N PRO A 76 15.17 8.99 5.88
CA PRO A 76 15.67 9.34 4.55
C PRO A 76 16.87 8.48 4.13
N GLY A 77 16.80 7.87 2.94
CA GLY A 77 17.81 6.95 2.42
C GLY A 77 17.65 5.48 2.82
N ILE A 78 16.79 5.16 3.79
CA ILE A 78 16.47 3.78 4.17
C ILE A 78 14.98 3.51 3.84
N PRO A 79 14.66 2.49 3.03
CA PRO A 79 13.29 2.28 2.57
C PRO A 79 12.34 1.91 3.71
N CYS A 80 12.77 1.01 4.59
CA CYS A 80 11.95 0.36 5.61
C CYS A 80 12.52 0.66 7.00
N GLY A 81 11.64 0.88 7.98
CA GLY A 81 11.97 1.10 9.37
C GLY A 81 11.80 -0.17 10.21
N GLU A 82 11.36 0.00 11.45
CA GLU A 82 11.06 -1.09 12.38
C GLU A 82 9.86 -1.93 11.93
N ILE A 83 9.86 -3.19 12.34
CA ILE A 83 8.80 -4.16 12.06
C ILE A 83 7.50 -3.79 12.79
N LYS A 84 6.36 -3.96 12.11
CA LYS A 84 5.02 -3.72 12.65
C LYS A 84 4.38 -5.05 13.04
N LYS A 85 4.34 -5.34 14.34
CA LYS A 85 3.75 -6.57 14.91
C LYS A 85 2.30 -6.76 14.46
N GLU A 86 1.43 -5.84 14.86
CA GLU A 86 -0.02 -5.96 14.65
C GLU A 86 -0.39 -5.75 13.17
N LYS A 87 -0.10 -4.56 12.62
CA LYS A 87 -0.56 -4.19 11.27
C LYS A 87 0.20 -4.87 10.15
N GLY A 88 1.41 -5.33 10.42
CA GLY A 88 2.26 -6.01 9.46
C GLY A 88 2.09 -7.51 9.58
N ILE A 89 2.61 -8.08 10.67
CA ILE A 89 2.71 -9.53 10.84
C ILE A 89 1.36 -10.20 11.04
N HIS A 90 0.47 -9.70 11.92
CA HIS A 90 -0.85 -10.35 12.09
C HIS A 90 -1.64 -10.36 10.79
N ARG A 91 -1.64 -9.25 10.04
CA ARG A 91 -2.36 -9.16 8.75
C ARG A 91 -1.77 -10.06 7.68
N MET A 92 -0.46 -10.11 7.56
CA MET A 92 0.19 -10.97 6.57
C MET A 92 0.00 -12.46 6.92
N GLU A 93 0.12 -12.82 8.20
CA GLU A 93 -0.19 -14.17 8.68
C GLU A 93 -1.68 -14.52 8.51
N ALA A 94 -2.59 -13.54 8.58
CA ALA A 94 -4.01 -13.76 8.30
C ALA A 94 -4.28 -14.16 6.85
N MET A 95 -3.51 -13.63 5.89
CA MET A 95 -3.57 -14.10 4.51
C MET A 95 -3.06 -15.54 4.39
N LEU A 96 -1.94 -15.88 5.03
CA LEU A 96 -1.41 -17.24 5.03
C LEU A 96 -2.37 -18.24 5.69
N TYR A 97 -3.01 -17.84 6.80
CA TYR A 97 -4.06 -18.59 7.46
C TYR A 97 -5.25 -18.82 6.53
N ALA A 98 -5.76 -17.76 5.87
CA ALA A 98 -6.90 -17.87 4.96
C ALA A 98 -6.60 -18.83 3.79
N LEU A 99 -5.39 -18.76 3.22
CA LEU A 99 -4.96 -19.69 2.17
C LEU A 99 -4.95 -21.14 2.67
N ASP A 100 -4.43 -21.41 3.88
CA ASP A 100 -4.45 -22.74 4.47
C ASP A 100 -5.87 -23.26 4.67
N GLN A 101 -6.80 -22.40 5.11
CA GLN A 101 -8.20 -22.77 5.29
C GLN A 101 -8.86 -23.11 3.94
N ILE A 102 -8.70 -22.25 2.94
CA ILE A 102 -9.30 -22.44 1.60
C ILE A 102 -8.72 -23.69 0.93
N ASN A 103 -7.41 -23.90 0.98
CA ASN A 103 -6.78 -25.08 0.39
C ASN A 103 -7.16 -26.40 1.09
N SER A 104 -7.73 -26.33 2.30
CA SER A 104 -8.24 -27.48 3.06
C SER A 104 -9.76 -27.67 2.89
N ASP A 105 -10.44 -26.73 2.25
CA ASP A 105 -11.89 -26.75 2.05
C ASP A 105 -12.24 -27.59 0.80
N PRO A 106 -12.99 -28.70 0.94
CA PRO A 106 -13.37 -29.52 -0.21
C PRO A 106 -14.46 -28.86 -1.09
N ASP A 107 -15.19 -27.87 -0.58
CA ASP A 107 -16.30 -27.22 -1.29
C ASP A 107 -15.85 -25.97 -2.06
N LEU A 108 -14.75 -25.34 -1.65
CA LEU A 108 -14.20 -24.14 -2.27
C LEU A 108 -12.90 -24.44 -3.02
N LEU A 109 -12.92 -24.29 -4.35
CA LEU A 109 -11.78 -24.57 -5.25
C LEU A 109 -11.23 -26.02 -5.13
N PRO A 110 -12.08 -27.06 -5.27
CA PRO A 110 -11.63 -28.44 -5.15
C PRO A 110 -10.55 -28.78 -6.19
N ASN A 111 -9.47 -29.42 -5.74
CA ASN A 111 -8.30 -29.79 -6.56
C ASN A 111 -7.57 -28.60 -7.21
N ILE A 112 -7.72 -27.38 -6.67
CA ILE A 112 -6.96 -26.20 -7.07
C ILE A 112 -6.32 -25.62 -5.81
N THR A 113 -5.01 -25.50 -5.82
CA THR A 113 -4.27 -24.91 -4.70
C THR A 113 -4.00 -23.43 -4.95
N LEU A 114 -4.34 -22.59 -3.98
CA LEU A 114 -3.97 -21.18 -3.98
C LEU A 114 -2.58 -20.99 -3.36
N GLY A 115 -1.69 -20.42 -4.16
CA GLY A 115 -0.38 -19.93 -3.75
C GLY A 115 -0.38 -18.43 -3.47
N ALA A 116 0.76 -17.90 -3.07
CA ALA A 116 0.90 -16.48 -2.77
C ALA A 116 2.30 -15.92 -2.99
N ARG A 117 2.34 -14.66 -3.41
CA ARG A 117 3.54 -13.85 -3.45
C ARG A 117 3.32 -12.58 -2.64
N ILE A 118 3.90 -12.52 -1.44
CA ILE A 118 3.66 -11.44 -0.49
C ILE A 118 4.87 -10.51 -0.45
N LEU A 119 4.63 -9.21 -0.61
CA LEU A 119 5.63 -8.14 -0.61
C LEU A 119 5.37 -7.19 0.56
N ASP A 120 6.47 -6.63 1.07
CA ASP A 120 6.41 -5.54 2.03
C ASP A 120 6.24 -4.20 1.31
N THR A 121 5.32 -3.38 1.82
CA THR A 121 5.08 -2.02 1.34
C THR A 121 5.94 -0.98 2.06
N CYS A 122 6.55 -1.35 3.20
CA CYS A 122 7.33 -0.47 4.08
C CYS A 122 6.60 0.83 4.45
N SER A 123 5.26 0.79 4.47
CA SER A 123 4.40 1.95 4.69
C SER A 123 4.71 3.14 3.76
N ARG A 124 5.24 2.89 2.55
CA ARG A 124 5.63 3.90 1.56
C ARG A 124 5.03 3.58 0.20
N ASP A 125 4.31 4.54 -0.38
CA ASP A 125 3.66 4.43 -1.68
C ASP A 125 4.65 4.20 -2.83
N THR A 126 5.76 4.96 -2.89
CA THR A 126 6.77 4.80 -3.94
C THR A 126 7.48 3.43 -3.88
N TYR A 127 7.86 2.99 -2.68
CA TYR A 127 8.50 1.69 -2.49
C TYR A 127 7.56 0.54 -2.86
N ALA A 128 6.32 0.59 -2.39
CA ALA A 128 5.32 -0.41 -2.70
C ALA A 128 5.01 -0.48 -4.20
N LEU A 129 5.00 0.66 -4.90
CA LEU A 129 4.85 0.71 -6.36
C LEU A 129 6.00 -0.04 -7.05
N GLU A 130 7.25 0.24 -6.67
CA GLU A 130 8.43 -0.44 -7.22
C GLU A 130 8.36 -1.96 -6.99
N GLN A 131 7.97 -2.40 -5.78
CA GLN A 131 7.80 -3.82 -5.49
C GLN A 131 6.66 -4.45 -6.30
N SER A 132 5.55 -3.72 -6.48
CA SER A 132 4.37 -4.21 -7.21
C SER A 132 4.63 -4.42 -8.70
N LEU A 133 5.65 -3.77 -9.28
CA LEU A 133 6.10 -4.07 -10.65
C LEU A 133 6.47 -5.55 -10.82
N THR A 134 6.84 -6.24 -9.74
CA THR A 134 7.16 -7.65 -9.79
C THR A 134 5.95 -8.57 -9.99
N PHE A 135 4.73 -8.09 -9.75
CA PHE A 135 3.49 -8.82 -10.05
C PHE A 135 3.18 -8.86 -11.55
N VAL A 136 3.55 -7.81 -12.28
CA VAL A 136 3.28 -7.69 -13.73
C VAL A 136 4.45 -8.20 -14.58
N GLN A 137 5.60 -8.50 -13.98
CA GLN A 137 6.79 -9.01 -14.69
C GLN A 137 6.50 -10.25 -15.56
N ALA A 138 5.57 -11.11 -15.13
CA ALA A 138 5.18 -12.30 -15.91
C ALA A 138 4.40 -11.96 -17.19
N LEU A 139 3.75 -10.79 -17.22
CA LEU A 139 2.92 -10.33 -18.33
C LEU A 139 3.70 -9.48 -19.33
N ILE A 140 4.87 -8.99 -18.93
CA ILE A 140 5.77 -8.26 -19.82
C ILE A 140 6.56 -9.28 -20.63
N GLN A 141 6.23 -9.43 -21.92
CA GLN A 141 6.98 -10.25 -22.85
C GLN A 141 8.44 -9.78 -22.87
N LYS A 142 9.36 -10.65 -22.45
CA LYS A 142 10.78 -10.46 -22.74
C LYS A 142 11.05 -11.05 -24.10
N ASP A 143 11.50 -10.23 -25.04
CA ASP A 143 12.11 -10.74 -26.26
C ASP A 143 13.42 -11.44 -25.86
N THR A 144 13.40 -12.76 -25.94
CA THR A 144 14.52 -13.61 -25.51
C THR A 144 15.32 -14.10 -26.71
N SER A 145 15.03 -13.61 -27.92
CA SER A 145 15.72 -13.99 -29.16
C SER A 145 17.22 -13.66 -29.14
N ASP A 146 17.63 -12.67 -28.34
CA ASP A 146 19.01 -12.21 -28.21
C ASP A 146 19.81 -12.92 -27.10
N VAL A 147 19.18 -13.72 -26.22
CA VAL A 147 19.88 -14.40 -25.12
C VAL A 147 20.38 -15.76 -25.61
N ARG A 148 21.70 -15.88 -25.79
CA ARG A 148 22.36 -17.15 -26.14
C ARG A 148 23.36 -17.52 -25.06
N CYS A 149 23.31 -18.76 -24.59
CA CYS A 149 24.33 -19.26 -23.67
C CYS A 149 25.65 -19.47 -24.43
N SER A 150 26.78 -19.24 -23.76
CA SER A 150 28.13 -19.36 -24.35
C SER A 150 28.45 -20.76 -24.89
N ASN A 151 27.70 -21.77 -24.45
CA ASN A 151 27.77 -23.16 -24.86
C ASN A 151 26.82 -23.52 -26.02
N GLY A 152 26.04 -22.56 -26.55
CA GLY A 152 25.07 -22.79 -27.63
C GLY A 152 23.76 -23.44 -27.20
N GLU A 153 23.59 -23.76 -25.91
CA GLU A 153 22.34 -24.28 -25.36
C GLU A 153 21.27 -23.17 -25.28
N PRO A 154 19.98 -23.50 -25.41
CA PRO A 154 18.91 -22.55 -25.15
C PRO A 154 18.96 -22.08 -23.69
N PRO A 155 18.79 -20.76 -23.44
CA PRO A 155 18.80 -20.25 -22.08
C PRO A 155 17.62 -20.79 -21.27
N ILE A 156 17.88 -21.26 -20.05
CA ILE A 156 16.83 -21.60 -19.09
C ILE A 156 16.27 -20.30 -18.52
N ILE A 157 15.26 -19.76 -19.19
CA ILE A 157 14.53 -18.58 -18.71
C ILE A 157 13.38 -19.07 -17.85
N ARG A 158 13.54 -18.93 -16.52
CA ARG A 158 12.41 -19.15 -15.61
C ARG A 158 11.37 -18.08 -15.90
N LYS A 159 10.19 -18.50 -16.36
CA LYS A 159 9.04 -17.59 -16.49
C LYS A 159 8.75 -17.00 -15.11
N PRO A 160 8.56 -15.67 -14.99
CA PRO A 160 8.17 -15.09 -13.73
C PRO A 160 6.82 -15.66 -13.30
N GLU A 161 6.65 -15.83 -12.00
CA GLU A 161 5.38 -16.26 -11.41
C GLU A 161 4.29 -15.22 -11.72
N ARG A 162 3.16 -15.69 -12.25
CA ARG A 162 2.03 -14.84 -12.61
C ARG A 162 1.12 -14.66 -11.42
N VAL A 163 0.83 -13.41 -11.08
CA VAL A 163 -0.17 -13.05 -10.08
C VAL A 163 -1.51 -12.80 -10.77
N VAL A 164 -2.57 -13.49 -10.33
CA VAL A 164 -3.92 -13.35 -10.92
C VAL A 164 -4.76 -12.26 -10.26
N GLY A 165 -4.41 -11.85 -9.05
CA GLY A 165 -5.11 -10.85 -8.27
C GLY A 165 -4.29 -10.45 -7.05
N VAL A 166 -4.49 -9.25 -6.53
CA VAL A 166 -3.70 -8.69 -5.43
C VAL A 166 -4.58 -8.38 -4.21
N ILE A 167 -4.19 -8.90 -3.05
CA ILE A 167 -4.79 -8.57 -1.76
C ILE A 167 -4.00 -7.43 -1.11
N GLY A 168 -4.70 -6.34 -0.79
CA GLY A 168 -4.12 -5.11 -0.26
C GLY A 168 -4.27 -3.92 -1.21
N ALA A 169 -3.55 -2.82 -1.00
CA ALA A 169 -2.66 -2.56 0.13
C ALA A 169 -3.43 -2.04 1.36
N SER A 170 -2.71 -1.81 2.45
CA SER A 170 -3.31 -1.27 3.67
C SER A 170 -3.59 0.23 3.59
N ALA A 171 -2.61 1.04 3.19
CA ALA A 171 -2.74 2.50 3.15
C ALA A 171 -3.38 2.93 1.83
N SER A 172 -4.32 3.87 1.88
CA SER A 172 -5.05 4.33 0.68
C SER A 172 -4.11 4.85 -0.40
N SER A 173 -3.10 5.66 -0.05
CA SER A 173 -2.10 6.17 -1.01
C SER A 173 -1.35 5.05 -1.74
N VAL A 174 -1.00 3.97 -1.03
CA VAL A 174 -0.36 2.79 -1.61
C VAL A 174 -1.32 2.08 -2.55
N SER A 175 -2.56 1.83 -2.12
CA SER A 175 -3.57 1.18 -2.96
C SER A 175 -3.85 1.96 -4.23
N ILE A 176 -3.90 3.29 -4.17
CA ILE A 176 -4.10 4.14 -5.35
C ILE A 176 -2.92 4.01 -6.34
N MET A 177 -1.67 4.07 -5.85
CA MET A 177 -0.50 3.91 -6.70
C MET A 177 -0.44 2.54 -7.37
N VAL A 178 -0.73 1.48 -6.61
CA VAL A 178 -0.71 0.11 -7.11
C VAL A 178 -1.86 -0.15 -8.09
N ALA A 179 -3.08 0.31 -7.78
CA ALA A 179 -4.25 0.14 -8.64
C ALA A 179 -4.05 0.77 -10.02
N ASN A 180 -3.40 1.94 -10.09
CA ASN A 180 -3.06 2.60 -11.35
C ASN A 180 -2.14 1.78 -12.26
N VAL A 181 -1.30 0.91 -11.70
CA VAL A 181 -0.45 -0.01 -12.48
C VAL A 181 -1.20 -1.29 -12.79
N LEU A 182 -1.83 -1.91 -11.80
CA LEU A 182 -2.48 -3.21 -11.96
C LEU A 182 -3.62 -3.17 -12.99
N ARG A 183 -4.35 -2.05 -13.08
CA ARG A 183 -5.41 -1.88 -14.08
C ARG A 183 -4.92 -1.94 -15.53
N LEU A 184 -3.66 -1.56 -15.79
CA LEU A 184 -3.07 -1.61 -17.14
C LEU A 184 -2.85 -3.06 -17.61
N PHE A 185 -2.82 -4.01 -16.67
CA PHE A 185 -2.63 -5.42 -16.90
C PHE A 185 -3.86 -6.24 -16.50
N GLU A 186 -4.99 -5.58 -16.22
CA GLU A 186 -6.26 -6.19 -15.84
C GLU A 186 -6.15 -7.12 -14.61
N ILE A 187 -5.26 -6.78 -13.67
CA ILE A 187 -5.11 -7.53 -12.42
C ILE A 187 -6.06 -6.93 -11.36
N PRO A 188 -7.09 -7.67 -10.91
CA PRO A 188 -7.98 -7.18 -9.86
C PRO A 188 -7.25 -7.03 -8.52
N GLN A 189 -7.58 -5.97 -7.79
CA GLN A 189 -7.05 -5.67 -6.47
C GLN A 189 -8.18 -5.57 -5.44
N ILE A 190 -8.08 -6.32 -4.34
CA ILE A 190 -9.03 -6.26 -3.22
C ILE A 190 -8.30 -5.75 -1.97
N SER A 191 -8.61 -4.52 -1.55
CA SER A 191 -8.05 -3.96 -0.32
C SER A 191 -8.85 -4.36 0.92
N TYR A 192 -8.12 -4.73 1.98
CA TYR A 192 -8.66 -5.03 3.30
C TYR A 192 -8.71 -3.81 4.24
N ALA A 193 -8.20 -2.64 3.82
CA ALA A 193 -8.07 -1.50 4.75
C ALA A 193 -8.08 -0.10 4.12
N SER A 194 -8.01 0.05 2.79
CA SER A 194 -7.98 1.37 2.14
C SER A 194 -9.38 1.98 1.99
N THR A 195 -9.62 3.07 2.70
CA THR A 195 -10.95 3.66 2.88
C THR A 195 -11.13 4.99 2.16
N ALA A 196 -10.10 5.52 1.46
CA ALA A 196 -10.22 6.80 0.76
C ALA A 196 -11.44 6.81 -0.19
N PRO A 197 -12.26 7.89 -0.20
CA PRO A 197 -13.48 7.94 -1.01
C PRO A 197 -13.22 7.83 -2.52
N GLU A 198 -12.11 8.40 -3.00
CA GLU A 198 -11.74 8.42 -4.43
C GLU A 198 -11.57 7.03 -5.05
N LEU A 199 -11.22 6.02 -4.26
CA LEU A 199 -11.12 4.62 -4.70
C LEU A 199 -12.48 4.01 -5.11
N SER A 200 -13.58 4.72 -4.90
CA SER A 200 -14.94 4.31 -5.33
C SER A 200 -15.28 4.76 -6.76
N ASP A 201 -14.41 5.53 -7.42
CA ASP A 201 -14.61 5.94 -8.81
C ASP A 201 -14.21 4.81 -9.78
N ASN A 202 -15.20 4.01 -10.17
CA ASN A 202 -15.02 2.87 -11.08
C ASN A 202 -14.54 3.28 -12.48
N ASN A 203 -14.63 4.55 -12.88
CA ASN A 203 -14.06 4.99 -14.16
C ASN A 203 -12.53 5.09 -14.09
N ARG A 204 -11.99 5.32 -12.88
CA ARG A 204 -10.56 5.46 -12.61
C ARG A 204 -9.94 4.19 -12.04
N TYR A 205 -10.69 3.44 -11.24
CA TYR A 205 -10.23 2.25 -10.52
C TYR A 205 -11.15 1.05 -10.82
N ASP A 206 -11.36 0.76 -12.10
CA ASP A 206 -12.17 -0.33 -12.66
C ASP A 206 -11.82 -1.74 -12.14
N PHE A 207 -10.56 -1.98 -11.79
CA PHE A 207 -10.09 -3.25 -11.22
C PHE A 207 -9.88 -3.22 -9.69
N PHE A 208 -10.34 -2.16 -9.01
CA PHE A 208 -10.22 -2.04 -7.56
C PHE A 208 -11.52 -2.43 -6.85
N SER A 209 -11.39 -3.16 -5.76
CA SER A 209 -12.45 -3.48 -4.82
C SER A 209 -11.93 -3.44 -3.40
N ARG A 210 -12.84 -3.40 -2.41
CA ARG A 210 -12.47 -3.45 -1.00
C ARG A 210 -13.59 -4.05 -0.16
N VAL A 211 -13.21 -4.63 0.97
CA VAL A 211 -14.13 -5.21 1.95
C VAL A 211 -14.41 -4.28 3.15
N VAL A 212 -13.99 -3.02 3.04
CA VAL A 212 -14.18 -1.98 4.07
C VAL A 212 -14.96 -0.78 3.48
N PRO A 213 -15.76 -0.06 4.29
CA PRO A 213 -16.52 1.08 3.80
C PRO A 213 -15.63 2.30 3.48
N PRO A 214 -16.06 3.20 2.58
CA PRO A 214 -15.39 4.49 2.37
C PRO A 214 -15.43 5.41 3.59
N ASP A 215 -14.44 6.30 3.69
CA ASP A 215 -14.36 7.36 4.71
C ASP A 215 -15.50 8.36 4.61
N SER A 216 -16.28 8.40 3.53
CA SER A 216 -17.49 9.25 3.44
C SER A 216 -18.53 8.86 4.52
N TYR A 217 -18.69 7.55 4.78
CA TYR A 217 -19.56 7.08 5.86
C TYR A 217 -18.95 7.34 7.24
N GLN A 218 -17.63 7.24 7.37
CA GLN A 218 -16.94 7.56 8.61
C GLN A 218 -17.06 9.05 8.94
N ALA A 219 -16.85 9.93 7.95
CA ALA A 219 -17.00 11.37 8.07
C ALA A 219 -18.43 11.75 8.48
N GLN A 220 -19.45 11.10 7.90
CA GLN A 220 -20.84 11.27 8.32
C GLN A 220 -21.01 10.92 9.81
N ALA A 221 -20.54 9.75 10.23
CA ALA A 221 -20.62 9.33 11.63
C ALA A 221 -19.89 10.29 12.58
N MET A 222 -18.73 10.83 12.18
CA MET A 222 -18.03 11.84 12.96
C MET A 222 -18.82 13.13 13.10
N VAL A 223 -19.47 13.62 12.03
CA VAL A 223 -20.35 14.80 12.10
C VAL A 223 -21.51 14.56 13.06
N ASP A 224 -22.15 13.40 12.98
CA ASP A 224 -23.28 13.05 13.84
C ASP A 224 -22.86 12.97 15.33
N ILE A 225 -21.70 12.38 15.62
CA ILE A 225 -21.12 12.31 16.97
C ILE A 225 -20.80 13.71 17.50
N VAL A 226 -20.12 14.53 16.72
CA VAL A 226 -19.75 15.91 17.09
C VAL A 226 -20.97 16.76 17.38
N LYS A 227 -22.02 16.64 16.55
CA LYS A 227 -23.30 17.31 16.79
C LYS A 227 -24.03 16.78 18.02
N ALA A 228 -24.02 15.46 18.26
CA ALA A 228 -24.61 14.85 19.44
C ALA A 228 -23.91 15.28 20.75
N MET A 229 -22.60 15.55 20.69
CA MET A 229 -21.83 16.13 21.80
C MET A 229 -22.11 17.64 22.00
N GLY A 230 -22.92 18.26 21.15
CA GLY A 230 -23.22 19.70 21.22
C GLY A 230 -22.07 20.60 20.78
N TRP A 231 -21.08 20.06 20.06
CA TRP A 231 -19.95 20.85 19.57
C TRP A 231 -20.39 21.61 18.31
N ASN A 232 -20.10 22.91 18.28
CA ASN A 232 -20.42 23.80 17.16
C ASN A 232 -19.18 24.50 16.57
N TYR A 233 -17.99 24.30 17.16
CA TYR A 233 -16.75 24.91 16.73
C TYR A 233 -15.57 23.97 16.96
N VAL A 234 -15.01 23.42 15.87
CA VAL A 234 -13.97 22.36 15.91
C VAL A 234 -12.81 22.67 14.98
N SER A 235 -11.63 22.14 15.28
CA SER A 235 -10.49 22.12 14.37
C SER A 235 -10.37 20.76 13.68
N THR A 236 -9.82 20.72 12.47
CA THR A 236 -9.53 19.46 11.75
C THR A 236 -8.03 19.30 11.54
N LEU A 237 -7.54 18.07 11.63
CA LEU A 237 -6.15 17.70 11.40
C LEU A 237 -6.07 16.49 10.48
N ALA A 238 -5.37 16.65 9.35
CA ALA A 238 -5.21 15.62 8.33
C ALA A 238 -3.75 15.25 8.09
N SER A 239 -3.43 13.97 7.93
CA SER A 239 -2.18 13.58 7.26
C SER A 239 -2.25 13.90 5.77
N GLU A 240 -1.20 14.50 5.23
CA GLU A 240 -1.11 14.81 3.80
C GLU A 240 -1.17 13.54 2.95
N GLY A 241 -1.98 13.58 1.89
CA GLY A 241 -2.28 12.44 1.03
C GLY A 241 -3.76 12.07 1.01
N ASN A 242 -4.09 11.10 0.15
CA ASN A 242 -5.47 10.78 -0.25
C ASN A 242 -6.36 10.21 0.86
N TYR A 243 -5.79 9.75 1.98
CA TYR A 243 -6.58 9.33 3.14
C TYR A 243 -6.99 10.54 3.98
N GLY A 244 -6.01 11.26 4.54
CA GLY A 244 -6.28 12.31 5.50
C GLY A 244 -7.01 13.51 4.91
N GLU A 245 -6.59 13.96 3.73
CA GLU A 245 -7.20 15.12 3.07
C GLU A 245 -8.63 14.82 2.61
N SER A 246 -8.84 13.71 1.90
CA SER A 246 -10.17 13.35 1.42
C SER A 246 -11.15 13.04 2.56
N GLY A 247 -10.67 12.48 3.68
CA GLY A 247 -11.47 12.28 4.88
C GLY A 247 -11.92 13.60 5.53
N VAL A 248 -11.00 14.55 5.68
CA VAL A 248 -11.34 15.90 6.18
C VAL A 248 -12.24 16.65 5.21
N ASP A 249 -11.98 16.58 3.90
CA ASP A 249 -12.83 17.24 2.90
C ASP A 249 -14.26 16.71 2.94
N ALA A 250 -14.43 15.39 3.08
CA ALA A 250 -15.75 14.77 3.28
C ALA A 250 -16.42 15.28 4.57
N PHE A 251 -15.69 15.35 5.67
CA PHE A 251 -16.21 15.90 6.94
C PHE A 251 -16.63 17.36 6.82
N ILE A 252 -15.81 18.19 6.17
CA ILE A 252 -16.11 19.61 5.94
C ILE A 252 -17.35 19.77 5.05
N GLN A 253 -17.48 18.96 4.00
CA GLN A 253 -18.62 19.01 3.11
C GLN A 253 -19.91 18.62 3.84
N ILE A 254 -19.91 17.50 4.55
CA ILE A 254 -21.06 17.00 5.30
C ILE A 254 -21.45 17.96 6.43
N SER A 255 -20.46 18.52 7.15
CA SER A 255 -20.75 19.49 8.22
C SER A 255 -21.42 20.77 7.71
N ARG A 256 -21.05 21.25 6.51
CA ARG A 256 -21.70 22.38 5.85
C ARG A 256 -23.14 22.07 5.47
N GLU A 257 -23.39 20.89 4.91
CA GLU A 257 -24.72 20.43 4.52
C GLU A 257 -25.65 20.24 5.72
N ALA A 258 -25.12 19.64 6.80
CA ALA A 258 -25.87 19.39 8.03
C ALA A 258 -26.16 20.67 8.84
N GLY A 259 -25.34 21.71 8.67
CA GLY A 259 -25.42 22.97 9.41
C GLY A 259 -25.14 22.85 10.92
N GLY A 260 -24.85 23.99 11.55
CA GLY A 260 -24.64 24.09 13.00
C GLY A 260 -23.24 23.72 13.51
N LEU A 261 -22.29 23.43 12.60
CA LEU A 261 -20.90 23.14 12.91
C LEU A 261 -19.97 24.03 12.09
N CYS A 262 -19.10 24.78 12.76
CA CYS A 262 -18.09 25.65 12.16
C CYS A 262 -16.69 25.03 12.31
N ILE A 263 -15.88 25.16 11.26
CA ILE A 263 -14.49 24.71 11.26
C ILE A 263 -13.59 25.90 11.58
N ALA A 264 -12.92 25.84 12.72
CA ALA A 264 -12.02 26.90 13.21
C ALA A 264 -10.77 27.02 12.33
N GLN A 265 -10.16 25.87 12.04
CA GLN A 265 -9.01 25.74 11.16
C GLN A 265 -8.91 24.30 10.68
N SER A 266 -8.31 24.15 9.49
CA SER A 266 -7.95 22.86 8.93
C SER A 266 -6.45 22.80 8.73
N LEU A 267 -5.79 21.95 9.51
CA LEU A 267 -4.34 21.79 9.52
C LEU A 267 -3.95 20.48 8.81
N LYS A 268 -2.80 20.51 8.14
CA LYS A 268 -2.24 19.36 7.43
C LYS A 268 -0.87 18.99 8.02
N ILE A 269 -0.64 17.71 8.21
CA ILE A 269 0.63 17.12 8.64
C ILE A 269 1.38 16.71 7.36
N PRO A 270 2.55 17.32 7.05
CA PRO A 270 3.29 17.00 5.84
C PRO A 270 3.72 15.53 5.80
N ARG A 271 3.79 14.93 4.59
CA ARG A 271 4.26 13.53 4.40
C ARG A 271 5.66 13.25 4.95
N GLU A 272 6.50 14.28 4.99
CA GLU A 272 7.86 14.26 5.51
C GLU A 272 8.03 15.42 6.50
N PRO A 273 7.51 15.28 7.72
CA PRO A 273 7.53 16.35 8.70
C PRO A 273 8.97 16.62 9.14
N LYS A 274 9.39 17.88 9.06
CA LYS A 274 10.69 18.32 9.56
C LYS A 274 10.70 18.32 11.09
N PRO A 275 11.88 18.27 11.73
CA PRO A 275 11.98 18.45 13.18
C PRO A 275 11.26 19.72 13.65
N GLY A 276 10.43 19.60 14.68
CA GLY A 276 9.63 20.69 15.24
C GLY A 276 8.32 21.01 14.49
N GLU A 277 7.95 20.26 13.45
CA GLU A 277 6.70 20.52 12.72
C GLU A 277 5.46 20.25 13.58
N PHE A 278 5.45 19.17 14.37
CA PHE A 278 4.37 18.86 15.30
C PHE A 278 4.21 19.94 16.38
N ASP A 279 5.32 20.50 16.91
CA ASP A 279 5.27 21.62 17.85
C ASP A 279 4.58 22.86 17.21
N LYS A 280 4.77 23.11 15.91
CA LYS A 280 4.08 24.20 15.20
C LYS A 280 2.60 23.91 15.00
N ILE A 281 2.23 22.66 14.69
CA ILE A 281 0.83 22.25 14.55
C ILE A 281 0.08 22.51 15.86
N ILE A 282 0.65 22.10 17.00
CA ILE A 282 0.06 22.36 18.31
C ILE A 282 -0.07 23.86 18.60
N LYS A 283 0.96 24.66 18.27
CA LYS A 283 0.87 26.13 18.41
C LYS A 283 -0.25 26.73 17.56
N ARG A 284 -0.43 26.27 16.32
CA ARG A 284 -1.53 26.70 15.45
C ARG A 284 -2.89 26.27 16.01
N LEU A 285 -3.01 25.06 16.54
CA LEU A 285 -4.22 24.63 17.25
C LEU A 285 -4.61 25.62 18.37
N MET A 286 -3.62 26.12 19.12
CA MET A 286 -3.82 27.11 20.17
C MET A 286 -4.16 28.52 19.69
N GLU A 287 -3.94 28.87 18.41
CA GLU A 287 -4.39 30.16 17.84
C GLU A 287 -5.93 30.28 17.86
N THR A 288 -6.64 29.14 17.89
CA THR A 288 -8.09 29.06 18.09
C THR A 288 -8.44 28.26 19.35
N SER A 289 -7.91 28.67 20.51
CA SER A 289 -8.06 27.98 21.80
C SER A 289 -9.49 27.69 22.27
N ASN A 290 -10.50 28.38 21.72
CA ASN A 290 -11.91 28.08 21.95
C ASN A 290 -12.38 26.78 21.25
N ALA A 291 -11.72 26.39 20.15
CA ALA A 291 -11.99 25.16 19.40
C ALA A 291 -11.28 23.97 20.08
N ARG A 292 -11.83 23.51 21.21
CA ARG A 292 -11.26 22.40 21.98
C ARG A 292 -11.42 21.04 21.27
N GLY A 293 -12.44 20.89 20.44
CA GLY A 293 -12.67 19.67 19.67
C GLY A 293 -11.74 19.59 18.45
N VAL A 294 -11.00 18.49 18.31
CA VAL A 294 -10.07 18.26 17.19
C VAL A 294 -10.43 16.96 16.48
N ILE A 295 -10.82 17.08 15.21
CA ILE A 295 -11.18 15.96 14.33
C ILE A 295 -9.93 15.48 13.62
N ILE A 296 -9.55 14.21 13.79
CA ILE A 296 -8.28 13.66 13.30
C ILE A 296 -8.50 12.58 12.24
N PHE A 297 -8.06 12.90 11.01
CA PHE A 297 -7.88 11.99 9.89
C PHE A 297 -6.38 11.87 9.59
N ALA A 298 -5.66 11.19 10.47
CA ALA A 298 -4.21 11.07 10.37
C ALA A 298 -3.76 9.62 10.49
N ASN A 299 -2.60 9.28 9.97
CA ASN A 299 -1.99 7.97 10.17
C ASN A 299 -1.58 7.80 11.65
N GLU A 300 -1.47 6.55 12.12
CA GLU A 300 -1.05 6.26 13.50
C GLU A 300 0.28 6.92 13.88
N ASP A 301 1.28 6.82 13.01
CA ASP A 301 2.61 7.40 13.23
C ASP A 301 2.53 8.93 13.44
N ASP A 302 1.56 9.59 12.81
CA ASP A 302 1.32 11.02 12.97
C ASP A 302 0.50 11.33 14.24
N ILE A 303 -0.46 10.47 14.60
CA ILE A 303 -1.26 10.59 15.84
C ILE A 303 -0.35 10.55 17.07
N ILE A 304 0.56 9.58 17.14
CA ILE A 304 1.54 9.45 18.25
C ILE A 304 2.27 10.78 18.44
N ARG A 305 2.83 11.32 17.35
CA ARG A 305 3.63 12.56 17.40
C ARG A 305 2.81 13.81 17.73
N VAL A 306 1.53 13.84 17.35
CA VAL A 306 0.60 14.91 17.74
C VAL A 306 0.31 14.86 19.24
N LEU A 307 0.02 13.68 19.78
CA LEU A 307 -0.24 13.50 21.22
C LEU A 307 1.02 13.79 22.05
N GLU A 308 2.19 13.32 21.62
CA GLU A 308 3.49 13.65 22.22
C GLU A 308 3.74 15.16 22.25
N ALA A 309 3.50 15.86 21.13
CA ALA A 309 3.69 17.30 21.05
C ALA A 309 2.71 18.07 21.95
N ALA A 310 1.47 17.61 22.05
CA ALA A 310 0.48 18.19 22.97
C ALA A 310 0.88 17.98 24.44
N LYS A 311 1.39 16.79 24.80
CA LYS A 311 1.94 16.49 26.14
C LYS A 311 3.10 17.41 26.47
N LYS A 312 4.07 17.52 25.56
CA LYS A 312 5.27 18.38 25.69
C LYS A 312 4.90 19.87 25.83
N ALA A 313 3.79 20.30 25.23
CA ALA A 313 3.26 21.65 25.35
C ALA A 313 2.45 21.90 26.64
N ASN A 314 2.33 20.90 27.52
CA ASN A 314 1.49 20.93 28.74
C ASN A 314 0.02 21.22 28.44
N LEU A 315 -0.52 20.63 27.36
CA LEU A 315 -1.92 20.79 26.94
C LEU A 315 -2.79 19.56 27.27
N THR A 316 -2.35 18.74 28.23
CA THR A 316 -3.13 17.61 28.76
C THR A 316 -4.51 18.08 29.22
N GLY A 317 -5.58 17.41 28.75
CA GLY A 317 -6.98 17.76 29.03
C GLY A 317 -7.51 19.03 28.34
N HIS A 318 -6.69 19.73 27.55
CA HIS A 318 -7.16 20.91 26.82
C HIS A 318 -8.00 20.53 25.59
N PHE A 319 -7.44 19.71 24.71
CA PHE A 319 -8.08 19.23 23.49
C PHE A 319 -8.89 17.95 23.75
N LEU A 320 -10.00 17.81 23.01
CA LEU A 320 -10.81 16.60 22.96
C LEU A 320 -10.76 16.06 21.53
N PHE A 321 -10.28 14.84 21.37
CA PHE A 321 -10.02 14.27 20.06
C PHE A 321 -11.18 13.41 19.56
N VAL A 322 -11.53 13.55 18.28
CA VAL A 322 -12.38 12.59 17.56
C VAL A 322 -11.55 11.98 16.44
N GLY A 323 -11.15 10.72 16.62
CA GLY A 323 -10.22 10.01 15.72
C GLY A 323 -10.91 9.08 14.72
N SER A 324 -10.36 9.00 13.52
CA SER A 324 -10.69 8.00 12.49
C SER A 324 -10.15 6.59 12.83
N ASP A 325 -10.38 5.61 11.95
CA ASP A 325 -10.08 4.18 12.15
C ASP A 325 -8.60 3.83 12.13
N SER A 326 -7.77 4.75 11.61
CA SER A 326 -6.33 4.70 11.77
C SER A 326 -5.93 4.64 13.25
N TRP A 327 -6.63 5.40 14.12
CA TRP A 327 -6.59 5.27 15.58
C TRP A 327 -7.43 4.06 15.99
N GLY A 328 -8.74 4.12 15.76
CA GLY A 328 -9.68 3.07 16.16
C GLY A 328 -9.50 2.66 17.64
N ALA A 329 -9.55 1.36 17.90
CA ALA A 329 -9.42 0.79 19.25
C ALA A 329 -7.99 0.29 19.55
N LYS A 330 -6.96 0.94 19.01
CA LYS A 330 -5.56 0.53 19.21
C LYS A 330 -4.95 1.23 20.43
N SER A 331 -4.13 0.52 21.18
CA SER A 331 -3.33 1.05 22.30
C SER A 331 -2.02 1.70 21.83
N SER A 332 -1.43 1.23 20.72
CA SER A 332 -0.16 1.75 20.20
C SER A 332 -0.14 3.28 19.99
N PRO A 333 -1.18 3.96 19.46
CA PRO A 333 -1.15 5.41 19.28
C PRO A 333 -1.08 6.22 20.57
N ILE A 334 -1.46 5.64 21.72
CA ILE A 334 -1.64 6.35 22.99
C ILE A 334 -0.63 5.94 24.07
N LEU A 335 0.23 4.97 23.78
CA LEU A 335 1.20 4.43 24.73
C LEU A 335 2.15 5.55 25.19
N ASP A 336 2.22 5.77 26.51
CA ASP A 336 2.95 6.87 27.17
C ASP A 336 2.32 8.28 26.99
N GLN A 337 1.14 8.40 26.39
CA GLN A 337 0.36 9.65 26.26
C GLN A 337 -1.12 9.47 26.62
N GLU A 338 -1.42 8.51 27.50
CA GLU A 338 -2.78 8.12 27.90
C GLU A 338 -3.54 9.29 28.52
N ASP A 339 -2.84 10.13 29.29
CA ASP A 339 -3.37 11.33 29.94
C ASP A 339 -3.84 12.39 28.93
N VAL A 340 -3.18 12.49 27.77
CA VAL A 340 -3.56 13.43 26.71
C VAL A 340 -4.72 12.89 25.88
N ALA A 341 -4.80 11.56 25.72
CA ALA A 341 -5.85 10.89 24.98
C ALA A 341 -7.14 10.67 25.80
N GLU A 342 -7.14 10.98 27.10
CA GLU A 342 -8.29 10.78 27.98
C GLU A 342 -9.53 11.51 27.45
N GLY A 343 -10.64 10.78 27.31
CA GLY A 343 -11.90 11.30 26.76
C GLY A 343 -11.95 11.39 25.23
N ALA A 344 -10.93 10.91 24.51
CA ALA A 344 -10.99 10.80 23.05
C ALA A 344 -12.08 9.82 22.61
N VAL A 345 -12.79 10.18 21.53
CA VAL A 345 -13.75 9.30 20.86
C VAL A 345 -13.12 8.85 19.54
N THR A 346 -13.05 7.55 19.30
CA THR A 346 -12.50 7.02 18.04
C THR A 346 -13.53 6.13 17.34
N ILE A 347 -13.44 6.09 16.02
CA ILE A 347 -14.35 5.30 15.18
C ILE A 347 -13.55 4.22 14.49
N LEU A 348 -14.14 3.04 14.33
CA LEU A 348 -13.61 1.99 13.46
C LEU A 348 -14.75 1.24 12.78
N PRO A 349 -14.51 0.60 11.61
CA PRO A 349 -15.45 -0.35 11.05
C PRO A 349 -15.77 -1.44 12.07
N LYS A 350 -17.03 -1.88 12.10
CA LYS A 350 -17.46 -2.99 12.94
C LYS A 350 -16.67 -4.24 12.52
N ARG A 351 -16.04 -4.89 13.50
CA ARG A 351 -15.18 -6.05 13.33
C ARG A 351 -15.52 -7.12 14.37
N ALA A 352 -15.20 -8.37 14.05
CA ALA A 352 -15.25 -9.51 14.96
C ALA A 352 -13.86 -10.15 15.06
N SER A 353 -13.54 -10.68 16.23
CA SER A 353 -12.32 -11.48 16.40
C SER A 353 -12.52 -12.86 15.78
N ILE A 354 -11.50 -13.36 15.10
CA ILE A 354 -11.51 -14.69 14.48
C ILE A 354 -10.76 -15.68 15.37
N GLU A 355 -11.48 -16.48 16.15
CA GLU A 355 -10.88 -17.41 17.12
C GLU A 355 -9.92 -18.41 16.47
N GLY A 356 -10.26 -18.92 15.28
CA GLY A 356 -9.39 -19.81 14.53
C GLY A 356 -8.04 -19.18 14.16
N PHE A 357 -8.01 -17.86 13.92
CA PHE A 357 -6.77 -17.13 13.70
C PHE A 357 -5.97 -16.96 15.00
N ASP A 358 -6.63 -16.71 16.14
CA ASP A 358 -5.95 -16.63 17.44
C ASP A 358 -5.23 -17.92 17.78
N GLN A 359 -5.92 -19.07 17.60
CA GLN A 359 -5.33 -20.40 17.79
C GLN A 359 -4.18 -20.66 16.79
N TYR A 360 -4.37 -20.27 15.53
CA TYR A 360 -3.34 -20.38 14.50
C TYR A 360 -2.08 -19.57 14.83
N PHE A 361 -2.25 -18.33 15.30
CA PHE A 361 -1.14 -17.39 15.47
C PHE A 361 -0.37 -17.66 16.76
N THR A 362 -1.07 -17.94 17.87
CA THR A 362 -0.45 -18.24 19.17
C THR A 362 0.37 -19.54 19.16
N THR A 363 0.09 -20.46 18.24
CA THR A 363 0.86 -21.70 18.06
C THR A 363 2.10 -21.53 17.18
N ARG A 364 2.32 -20.37 16.56
CA ARG A 364 3.51 -20.13 15.72
C ARG A 364 4.78 -20.05 16.55
N SER A 365 5.83 -20.67 16.05
CA SER A 365 7.17 -20.66 16.61
C SER A 365 8.21 -20.54 15.50
N LEU A 366 9.46 -20.22 15.88
CA LEU A 366 10.59 -20.17 14.94
C LEU A 366 10.84 -21.51 14.24
N GLU A 367 10.37 -22.62 14.82
CA GLU A 367 10.52 -23.96 14.26
C GLU A 367 9.47 -24.24 13.18
N ASN A 368 8.21 -23.89 13.44
CA ASN A 368 7.08 -24.25 12.57
C ASN A 368 6.70 -23.18 11.55
N ASN A 369 7.25 -21.95 11.66
CA ASN A 369 6.92 -20.85 10.76
C ASN A 369 8.11 -20.42 9.89
N ARG A 370 8.59 -21.34 9.05
CA ARG A 370 9.71 -21.08 8.11
C ARG A 370 9.28 -20.34 6.84
N ARG A 371 7.97 -20.32 6.53
CA ARG A 371 7.42 -19.66 5.35
C ARG A 371 7.40 -18.14 5.46
N ASN A 372 7.29 -17.62 6.68
CA ASN A 372 7.39 -16.19 6.94
C ASN A 372 8.84 -15.79 7.23
N ILE A 373 9.45 -15.14 6.24
CA ILE A 373 10.84 -14.68 6.31
C ILE A 373 11.08 -13.56 7.34
N TRP A 374 10.04 -12.83 7.72
CA TRP A 374 10.09 -11.74 8.71
C TRP A 374 9.78 -12.24 10.13
N PHE A 375 9.43 -13.52 10.30
CA PHE A 375 9.02 -14.06 11.60
C PHE A 375 10.15 -14.04 12.63
N ALA A 376 11.40 -14.23 12.19
CA ALA A 376 12.57 -14.15 13.08
C ALA A 376 12.80 -12.74 13.62
N GLU A 377 12.58 -11.72 12.79
CA GLU A 377 12.66 -10.31 13.21
C GLU A 377 11.52 -9.95 14.16
N PHE A 378 10.31 -10.41 13.84
CA PHE A 378 9.14 -10.27 14.72
C PHE A 378 9.41 -10.90 16.10
N TRP A 379 9.98 -12.10 16.15
CA TRP A 379 10.27 -12.79 17.39
C TRP A 379 11.24 -12.00 18.30
N GLU A 380 12.30 -11.43 17.70
CA GLU A 380 13.25 -10.60 18.45
C GLU A 380 12.60 -9.34 19.01
N ASP A 381 11.74 -8.69 18.24
CA ASP A 381 11.01 -7.50 18.67
C ASP A 381 9.93 -7.83 19.71
N ASP A 382 9.27 -8.98 19.57
CA ASP A 382 8.17 -9.38 20.45
C ASP A 382 8.61 -9.77 21.84
N PHE A 383 9.64 -10.62 21.94
CA PHE A 383 10.16 -11.11 23.22
C PHE A 383 11.33 -10.27 23.76
N ARG A 384 11.66 -9.16 23.09
CA ARG A 384 12.79 -8.27 23.40
C ARG A 384 14.08 -9.05 23.61
N CYS A 385 14.37 -9.95 22.69
CA CYS A 385 15.52 -10.86 22.73
C CYS A 385 16.26 -10.85 21.39
N LYS A 386 17.44 -11.46 21.34
CA LYS A 386 18.21 -11.62 20.10
C LYS A 386 18.53 -13.08 19.81
N LEU A 387 18.33 -13.46 18.54
CA LEU A 387 18.59 -14.81 18.06
C LEU A 387 20.09 -15.00 17.84
N THR A 388 20.61 -16.15 18.27
CA THR A 388 22.03 -16.47 18.08
C THR A 388 22.27 -16.83 16.61
N ARG A 389 23.13 -16.06 15.93
CA ARG A 389 23.51 -16.30 14.53
C ARG A 389 24.97 -16.77 14.46
N PRO A 390 25.31 -17.78 13.64
CA PRO A 390 26.70 -18.19 13.44
C PRO A 390 27.55 -16.99 12.98
N GLY A 391 28.64 -16.70 13.69
CA GLY A 391 29.57 -15.63 13.34
C GLY A 391 29.25 -14.23 13.89
N ILE A 392 28.10 -14.03 14.54
CA ILE A 392 27.76 -12.76 15.22
C ILE A 392 27.88 -12.99 16.72
N LYS A 393 28.90 -12.39 17.34
CA LYS A 393 28.99 -12.35 18.82
C LYS A 393 27.90 -11.42 19.33
N LEU A 394 26.93 -12.00 20.04
CA LEU A 394 25.90 -11.22 20.69
C LEU A 394 26.52 -10.41 21.84
N ASP A 395 26.13 -9.15 21.94
CA ASP A 395 26.49 -8.30 23.07
C ASP A 395 26.01 -8.93 24.38
N SER A 396 26.88 -8.97 25.39
CA SER A 396 26.62 -9.66 26.66
C SER A 396 25.44 -9.09 27.44
N GLU A 397 25.02 -7.86 27.13
CA GLU A 397 23.90 -7.18 27.78
C GLU A 397 22.53 -7.52 27.16
N LYS A 398 22.49 -8.12 25.96
CA LYS A 398 21.21 -8.42 25.29
C LYS A 398 20.70 -9.82 25.63
N LYS A 399 19.45 -9.90 26.08
CA LYS A 399 18.73 -11.17 26.34
C LYS A 399 18.78 -12.05 25.08
N LYS A 400 19.24 -13.30 25.24
CA LYS A 400 19.21 -14.31 24.18
C LYS A 400 17.81 -14.91 24.08
N CYS A 401 17.32 -15.11 22.85
CA CYS A 401 16.10 -15.89 22.66
C CYS A 401 16.42 -17.38 22.93
N THR A 402 15.56 -18.07 23.66
CA THR A 402 15.72 -19.51 23.96
C THR A 402 15.08 -20.40 22.90
N GLY A 403 14.09 -19.87 22.17
CA GLY A 403 13.24 -20.65 21.26
C GLY A 403 12.07 -21.33 21.97
N GLU A 404 12.01 -21.26 23.29
CA GLU A 404 10.91 -21.80 24.11
C GLU A 404 9.80 -20.77 24.40
N GLU A 405 10.02 -19.51 24.00
CA GLU A 405 9.04 -18.45 24.16
C GLU A 405 7.74 -18.79 23.41
N ARG A 406 6.60 -18.33 23.94
CA ARG A 406 5.27 -18.56 23.36
C ARG A 406 4.48 -17.27 23.33
N ILE A 407 3.90 -16.98 22.16
CA ILE A 407 3.00 -15.85 21.95
C ILE A 407 1.80 -16.00 22.89
N SER A 408 1.29 -14.89 23.42
CA SER A 408 0.23 -14.83 24.46
C SER A 408 0.64 -15.29 25.86
N ARG A 409 1.67 -16.15 26.02
CA ARG A 409 2.18 -16.56 27.34
C ARG A 409 3.30 -15.64 27.81
N ASP A 410 4.29 -15.43 26.96
CA ASP A 410 5.51 -14.67 27.26
C ASP A 410 5.53 -13.29 26.57
N SER A 411 4.52 -13.00 25.74
CA SER A 411 4.28 -11.69 25.12
C SER A 411 2.78 -11.37 25.12
N GLN A 412 2.45 -10.07 25.17
CA GLN A 412 1.07 -9.61 25.08
C GLN A 412 0.57 -9.79 23.64
N TYR A 413 -0.52 -10.52 23.49
CA TYR A 413 -1.16 -10.75 22.21
C TYR A 413 -2.60 -10.26 22.24
N GLU A 414 -2.91 -9.34 21.32
CA GLU A 414 -4.27 -8.94 20.98
C GLU A 414 -4.41 -9.02 19.45
N GLN A 415 -5.49 -9.62 18.98
CA GLN A 415 -5.74 -9.75 17.55
C GLN A 415 -5.86 -8.35 16.90
N GLU A 416 -5.10 -8.11 15.82
CA GLU A 416 -5.24 -6.85 15.10
C GLU A 416 -6.57 -6.88 14.36
N GLY A 417 -7.45 -5.94 14.65
CA GLY A 417 -8.82 -6.13 14.20
C GLY A 417 -9.13 -5.76 12.74
N LYS A 418 -8.13 -5.63 11.85
CA LYS A 418 -8.36 -5.78 10.41
C LYS A 418 -8.00 -7.19 9.91
N VAL A 419 -7.63 -8.13 10.79
CA VAL A 419 -7.44 -9.56 10.48
C VAL A 419 -8.66 -10.13 9.77
N GLN A 420 -9.87 -9.90 10.29
CA GLN A 420 -11.11 -10.33 9.63
C GLN A 420 -11.17 -9.85 8.18
N PHE A 421 -10.95 -8.57 7.93
CA PHE A 421 -11.02 -8.00 6.58
C PHE A 421 -9.95 -8.54 5.64
N VAL A 422 -8.77 -8.92 6.15
CA VAL A 422 -7.78 -9.62 5.33
C VAL A 422 -8.32 -10.98 4.89
N ILE A 423 -8.87 -11.75 5.84
CA ILE A 423 -9.46 -13.07 5.56
C ILE A 423 -10.61 -12.91 4.56
N ASP A 424 -11.53 -11.99 4.80
CA ASP A 424 -12.67 -11.69 3.91
C ASP A 424 -12.21 -11.33 2.50
N ALA A 425 -11.13 -10.55 2.35
CA ALA A 425 -10.58 -10.19 1.03
C ALA A 425 -10.00 -11.40 0.28
N VAL A 426 -9.31 -12.31 0.98
CA VAL A 426 -8.78 -13.55 0.39
C VAL A 426 -9.93 -14.47 -0.02
N TYR A 427 -10.93 -14.65 0.86
CA TYR A 427 -12.12 -15.45 0.54
C TYR A 427 -12.92 -14.86 -0.62
N ALA A 428 -13.06 -13.54 -0.71
CA ALA A 428 -13.72 -12.89 -1.85
C ALA A 428 -13.04 -13.23 -3.19
N MET A 429 -11.69 -13.22 -3.21
CA MET A 429 -10.93 -13.63 -4.39
C MET A 429 -11.11 -15.13 -4.69
N ALA A 430 -11.09 -15.98 -3.67
CA ALA A 430 -11.28 -17.42 -3.83
C ALA A 430 -12.68 -17.76 -4.37
N HIS A 431 -13.74 -17.12 -3.86
CA HIS A 431 -15.09 -17.28 -4.37
C HIS A 431 -15.25 -16.78 -5.82
N ALA A 432 -14.58 -15.68 -6.18
CA ALA A 432 -14.56 -15.20 -7.55
C ALA A 432 -13.89 -16.22 -8.50
N LEU A 433 -12.74 -16.75 -8.11
CA LEU A 433 -12.03 -17.80 -8.86
C LEU A 433 -12.84 -19.09 -8.95
N HIS A 434 -13.54 -19.47 -7.88
CA HIS A 434 -14.41 -20.65 -7.87
C HIS A 434 -15.58 -20.49 -8.83
N SER A 435 -16.25 -19.34 -8.81
CA SER A 435 -17.34 -19.02 -9.73
C SER A 435 -16.85 -19.05 -11.19
N MET A 436 -15.68 -18.45 -11.45
CA MET A 436 -15.04 -18.50 -12.77
C MET A 436 -14.71 -19.94 -13.21
N HIS A 437 -14.26 -20.80 -12.30
CA HIS A 437 -13.99 -22.21 -12.60
C HIS A 437 -15.26 -22.97 -12.96
N LEU A 438 -16.33 -22.78 -12.19
CA LEU A 438 -17.63 -23.41 -12.48
C LEU A 438 -18.17 -23.01 -13.87
N ASP A 439 -18.00 -21.75 -14.24
CA ASP A 439 -18.50 -21.21 -15.51
C ASP A 439 -17.63 -21.64 -16.71
N LEU A 440 -16.31 -21.61 -16.56
CA LEU A 440 -15.38 -21.83 -17.68
C LEU A 440 -14.91 -23.28 -17.83
N CYS A 441 -14.86 -24.04 -16.74
CA CYS A 441 -14.26 -25.37 -16.66
C CYS A 441 -15.25 -26.46 -16.18
N PRO A 442 -16.49 -26.55 -16.70
CA PRO A 442 -17.48 -27.51 -16.21
C PRO A 442 -16.96 -28.95 -16.37
N GLY A 443 -16.96 -29.71 -15.26
CA GLY A 443 -16.52 -31.11 -15.23
C GLY A 443 -15.01 -31.33 -15.30
N SER A 444 -14.20 -30.27 -15.31
CA SER A 444 -12.73 -30.38 -15.25
C SER A 444 -12.26 -30.42 -13.80
N MET A 445 -11.25 -31.25 -13.53
CA MET A 445 -10.51 -31.21 -12.27
C MET A 445 -9.32 -30.27 -12.43
N GLY A 446 -9.14 -29.34 -11.49
CA GLY A 446 -8.05 -28.36 -11.54
C GLY A 446 -8.28 -27.21 -12.52
N VAL A 447 -7.25 -26.40 -12.75
CA VAL A 447 -7.28 -25.21 -13.63
C VAL A 447 -7.28 -25.65 -15.10
N CYS A 448 -8.33 -25.31 -15.86
CA CYS A 448 -8.42 -25.61 -17.29
C CYS A 448 -7.85 -24.49 -18.18
N GLU A 449 -7.61 -24.78 -19.47
CA GLU A 449 -7.01 -23.83 -20.43
C GLU A 449 -7.82 -22.52 -20.60
N LYS A 450 -9.14 -22.55 -20.39
CA LYS A 450 -9.98 -21.34 -20.47
C LYS A 450 -9.76 -20.38 -19.31
N MET A 451 -9.29 -20.88 -18.16
CA MET A 451 -8.89 -20.03 -17.03
C MET A 451 -7.44 -19.54 -17.17
N ASP A 452 -6.64 -20.18 -18.01
CA ASP A 452 -5.25 -19.79 -18.29
C ASP A 452 -4.97 -19.73 -19.80
N PRO A 453 -5.49 -18.70 -20.51
CA PRO A 453 -5.35 -18.60 -21.97
C PRO A 453 -3.90 -18.57 -22.46
N TRP A 454 -2.95 -18.24 -21.57
CA TRP A 454 -1.51 -18.21 -21.86
C TRP A 454 -0.83 -19.58 -21.74
N ARG A 455 -1.46 -20.55 -21.08
CA ARG A 455 -0.99 -21.95 -21.04
C ARG A 455 -1.19 -22.63 -22.39
N ALA A 456 -2.26 -22.27 -23.12
CA ALA A 456 -2.55 -22.79 -24.45
C ALA A 456 -1.43 -22.49 -25.47
N ASP A 457 -0.81 -21.30 -25.38
CA ASP A 457 0.33 -20.91 -26.23
C ASP A 457 1.63 -21.67 -25.93
N SER A 458 1.70 -22.39 -24.80
CA SER A 458 2.89 -23.18 -24.42
C SER A 458 2.87 -24.62 -24.93
N CYS A 459 1.73 -25.13 -25.42
CA CYS A 459 1.60 -26.49 -25.94
C CYS A 459 1.47 -26.57 -27.48
N SER A 460 1.50 -25.46 -28.22
CA SER A 460 1.36 -25.46 -29.68
C SER A 460 2.66 -25.65 -30.47
N THR A 461 3.69 -26.28 -29.88
CA THR A 461 4.89 -26.74 -30.61
C THR A 461 4.89 -28.27 -30.74
N THR A 462 3.78 -28.83 -31.23
CA THR A 462 3.80 -30.19 -31.78
C THR A 462 4.23 -30.13 -33.25
N SER A 463 5.35 -30.78 -33.52
CA SER A 463 5.97 -31.05 -34.81
C SER A 463 5.00 -31.28 -35.97
N ALA A 464 5.01 -30.38 -36.97
CA ALA A 464 4.54 -30.71 -38.30
C ALA A 464 5.63 -31.50 -39.05
N PRO A 465 5.34 -32.65 -39.68
CA PRO A 465 6.30 -33.32 -40.54
C PRO A 465 6.51 -32.47 -41.80
N SER A 466 7.78 -32.26 -42.14
CA SER A 466 8.22 -31.69 -43.39
C SER A 466 7.77 -32.55 -44.58
N THR A 467 6.91 -32.01 -45.44
CA THR A 467 6.84 -32.43 -46.84
C THR A 467 7.29 -31.30 -47.75
N SER A 468 8.31 -31.60 -48.53
CA SER A 468 9.04 -30.72 -49.43
C SER A 468 8.30 -30.48 -50.75
N THR A 469 8.42 -29.22 -51.19
CA THR A 469 8.63 -28.73 -52.56
C THR A 469 7.49 -28.74 -53.60
N ALA A 470 7.13 -27.49 -53.95
CA ALA A 470 7.14 -26.87 -55.28
C ALA A 470 5.86 -26.95 -56.15
N ALA A 471 5.17 -25.81 -56.30
CA ALA A 471 5.37 -24.88 -57.42
C ALA A 471 4.25 -23.80 -57.42
N ARG A 472 4.65 -22.54 -57.64
CA ARG A 472 3.79 -21.36 -57.90
C ARG A 472 3.37 -21.33 -59.37
N GLU A 473 2.15 -20.84 -59.65
CA GLU A 473 1.87 -19.65 -60.48
C GLU A 473 0.33 -19.41 -60.61
N PRO A 474 -0.11 -18.18 -60.98
CA PRO A 474 -1.30 -17.53 -60.41
C PRO A 474 -2.51 -17.38 -61.38
N GLY A 475 -3.70 -17.09 -60.84
CA GLY A 475 -4.89 -16.82 -61.65
C GLY A 475 -6.05 -16.12 -60.92
N SER A 476 -6.09 -14.79 -61.08
CA SER A 476 -7.25 -13.90 -61.35
C SER A 476 -8.51 -13.79 -60.43
N PHE A 477 -8.89 -12.52 -60.22
CA PHE A 477 -10.25 -11.94 -60.12
C PHE A 477 -11.06 -12.22 -58.82
N SER A 478 -11.81 -11.30 -58.20
CA SER A 478 -12.33 -9.97 -58.57
C SER A 478 -12.87 -9.26 -57.31
N MET A 479 -12.74 -7.93 -57.23
CA MET A 479 -13.58 -7.09 -56.36
C MET A 479 -14.96 -6.89 -57.02
N ARG A 480 -16.04 -7.02 -56.24
CA ARG A 480 -17.30 -6.32 -56.51
C ARG A 480 -17.86 -5.69 -55.24
N THR A 481 -17.89 -4.37 -55.26
CA THR A 481 -18.87 -3.48 -54.64
C THR A 481 -20.22 -3.59 -55.34
N GLU A 482 -21.32 -3.60 -54.58
CA GLU A 482 -22.67 -3.07 -54.92
C GLU A 482 -23.50 -3.09 -53.60
N THR A 483 -23.62 -1.97 -52.88
CA THR A 483 -24.74 -0.98 -52.84
C THR A 483 -26.18 -1.52 -52.81
N LEU A 484 -26.79 -1.35 -51.62
CA LEU A 484 -28.11 -0.75 -51.30
C LEU A 484 -29.32 -0.98 -52.22
N GLN A 485 -30.40 -1.52 -51.64
CA GLN A 485 -31.72 -0.87 -51.73
C GLN A 485 -32.67 -1.23 -50.57
N ASP A 486 -33.29 -0.15 -50.09
CA ASP A 486 -34.35 0.11 -49.12
C ASP A 486 -35.47 -0.92 -48.89
N ALA A 487 -35.91 -0.99 -47.63
CA ALA A 487 -37.34 -1.00 -47.31
C ALA A 487 -37.58 -0.27 -45.97
N THR A 488 -38.24 0.88 -46.09
CA THR A 488 -38.77 1.74 -45.04
C THR A 488 -40.01 1.14 -44.39
N THR A 489 -40.12 1.22 -43.05
CA THR A 489 -41.37 1.57 -42.37
C THR A 489 -41.07 2.23 -41.03
N SER A 490 -41.64 3.41 -40.88
CA SER A 490 -41.59 4.37 -39.77
C SER A 490 -42.53 4.02 -38.62
N SER A 491 -42.15 4.37 -37.39
CA SER A 491 -43.04 5.08 -36.46
C SER A 491 -42.26 5.67 -35.28
N SER A 492 -42.13 6.99 -35.29
CA SER A 492 -41.71 7.85 -34.18
C SER A 492 -42.92 8.16 -33.28
N THR A 493 -42.72 8.27 -31.97
CA THR A 493 -43.65 8.98 -31.08
C THR A 493 -42.87 9.73 -30.02
N SER A 494 -42.90 11.05 -30.13
CA SER A 494 -42.36 12.05 -29.22
C SER A 494 -43.45 12.52 -28.25
N CYS A 495 -43.09 12.69 -26.97
CA CYS A 495 -43.95 13.24 -25.92
C CYS A 495 -44.07 14.78 -26.02
N PRO A 496 -45.27 15.37 -25.77
CA PRO A 496 -45.44 16.81 -25.68
C PRO A 496 -45.33 17.35 -24.24
N ILE A 497 -44.74 18.54 -24.12
CA ILE A 497 -44.72 19.44 -22.95
C ILE A 497 -45.92 20.40 -23.03
N PRO A 498 -46.58 20.77 -21.92
CA PRO A 498 -47.39 21.99 -21.85
C PRO A 498 -46.73 23.14 -21.03
N PRO A 499 -47.07 24.41 -21.34
CA PRO A 499 -46.44 25.63 -20.80
C PRO A 499 -47.16 26.21 -19.53
N PRO A 500 -46.68 27.31 -18.92
CA PRO A 500 -47.02 27.70 -17.55
C PRO A 500 -48.23 28.66 -17.47
N GLN A 501 -48.89 28.71 -16.31
CA GLN A 501 -49.82 29.79 -15.96
C GLN A 501 -49.49 30.37 -14.59
N ALA A 502 -49.45 31.71 -14.56
CA ALA A 502 -49.41 32.56 -13.38
C ALA A 502 -50.73 33.34 -13.27
N THR A 503 -50.88 34.06 -12.15
CA THR A 503 -52.01 34.92 -11.69
C THR A 503 -53.08 34.16 -10.90
N GLY A 504 -53.57 34.60 -9.75
CA GLY A 504 -53.29 35.81 -8.97
C GLY A 504 -54.32 35.97 -7.83
N SER A 505 -53.82 36.43 -6.67
CA SER A 505 -54.43 37.32 -5.66
C SER A 505 -55.74 36.98 -4.89
N SER A 506 -55.63 37.23 -3.57
CA SER A 506 -56.56 37.96 -2.69
C SER A 506 -57.75 37.22 -2.02
N ALA A 507 -57.69 37.03 -0.70
CA ALA A 507 -58.35 37.91 0.30
C ALA A 507 -58.37 37.32 1.73
N ASN A 508 -57.91 38.13 2.69
CA ASN A 508 -58.46 38.42 4.02
C ASN A 508 -58.92 37.30 4.99
N GLY A 509 -58.30 37.31 6.18
CA GLY A 509 -59.04 37.54 7.44
C GLY A 509 -58.82 36.54 8.58
N PRO A 510 -58.93 36.96 9.87
CA PRO A 510 -58.07 36.51 10.98
C PRO A 510 -58.82 35.78 12.12
N THR A 511 -58.06 35.19 13.08
CA THR A 511 -58.33 35.00 14.55
C THR A 511 -57.42 33.87 15.10
N THR A 512 -56.41 34.09 15.96
CA THR A 512 -56.33 34.30 17.44
C THR A 512 -56.63 33.09 18.36
N TYR A 513 -55.75 32.89 19.36
CA TYR A 513 -55.80 32.06 20.60
C TYR A 513 -55.65 30.52 20.41
N ASP A 514 -55.02 29.70 21.27
CA ASP A 514 -54.43 29.84 22.60
C ASP A 514 -53.50 28.63 22.89
N SER A 515 -52.53 28.82 23.79
CA SER A 515 -52.01 27.89 24.82
C SER A 515 -52.12 26.35 24.67
N MET A 516 -50.97 25.66 24.60
CA MET A 516 -50.48 24.66 25.57
C MET A 516 -49.05 24.23 25.26
#